data_AF-A0A1Q7UVB7-F1
#
_entry.id   AF-A0A1Q7UVB7-F1
#
_cell.length_a   1.000
_cell.length_b   1.000
_cell.length_c   1.000
_cell.angle_alpha   90.00
_cell.angle_beta   90.00
_cell.angle_gamma   90.00
#
_symmetry.space_group_name_H-M   'P 1'
#
loop_
_entity.id
_entity.type
_entity.pdbx_description
1 polymer ?
#
loop_
_entity_poly.entity_id
_entity_poly.type
_entity_poly.pdbx_seq_one_letter_code
_entity_poly.pdbx_strand_id
1 'polypeptide(L)'
;MRSRLGFFLFSICLLSAVSSADDKSSSQLSEQHRIDLIRTFNSDLVFIRTQFPMGKVGLTIKDGKISPDTQKLNELLAIWGPSVKPGDRAMITRFDLKNDRMHFEINGGPVKKTKWYQHIQVGVNGAGGTPGGTPDPINNPRGSYVDVVFDHHVPDLTVEQVKQMLWPVFDFDSKSPVEAYLESVPPKVKEAIKNHQVLVGMNREMVIYSKGRPPKKIREKDGQTDYEDWIYGEPPQDVDFVRVVGDEVIRVETMKVSGEKVVRDQKEVELGGPTVASAAQKENKAVKAPTLRRPGEEAPNNGSTPVTSTPPPITPVPNSGPPQ
;
A
#
# COMPACT_ATOMS: atom_id res chain seq x y z
N MET A 1 -13.69 48.80 -82.19
CA MET A 1 -13.33 49.82 -81.17
C MET A 1 -14.14 49.55 -79.91
N ARG A 2 -13.45 49.39 -78.76
CA ARG A 2 -13.93 49.52 -77.36
C ARG A 2 -14.89 48.45 -76.79
N SER A 3 -14.28 47.38 -76.29
CA SER A 3 -14.30 46.90 -74.88
C SER A 3 -15.52 47.22 -74.01
N ARG A 4 -16.18 46.18 -73.45
CA ARG A 4 -16.24 45.96 -71.99
C ARG A 4 -16.35 44.48 -71.63
N LEU A 5 -15.55 44.16 -70.63
CA LEU A 5 -15.32 42.94 -69.89
C LEU A 5 -16.54 42.56 -69.03
N GLY A 6 -16.85 41.27 -68.92
CA GLY A 6 -17.90 40.75 -68.05
C GLY A 6 -17.72 39.26 -67.79
N PHE A 7 -16.75 38.93 -66.94
CA PHE A 7 -16.56 37.60 -66.35
C PHE A 7 -17.77 37.26 -65.47
N PHE A 8 -18.38 36.09 -65.67
CA PHE A 8 -19.14 35.41 -64.62
C PHE A 8 -18.60 33.99 -64.46
N LEU A 9 -17.86 33.80 -63.37
CA LEU A 9 -17.35 32.54 -62.85
C LEU A 9 -18.39 31.94 -61.89
N PHE A 10 -18.47 30.61 -61.92
CA PHE A 10 -18.82 29.68 -60.82
C PHE A 10 -20.19 29.80 -60.14
N SER A 11 -20.94 28.69 -60.15
CA SER A 11 -20.98 27.81 -58.97
C SER A 11 -21.73 26.52 -59.29
N ILE A 12 -20.99 25.41 -59.44
CA ILE A 12 -21.55 24.06 -59.36
C ILE A 12 -21.58 23.72 -57.87
N CYS A 13 -22.76 23.72 -57.26
CA CYS A 13 -22.98 23.17 -55.93
C CYS A 13 -22.87 21.63 -56.01
N LEU A 14 -21.67 21.09 -55.81
CA LEU A 14 -21.52 19.73 -55.28
C LEU A 14 -21.97 19.78 -53.81
N LEU A 15 -23.14 19.21 -53.50
CA LEU A 15 -23.45 18.81 -52.13
C LEU A 15 -22.53 17.65 -51.75
N SER A 16 -21.38 17.97 -51.17
CA SER A 16 -20.63 17.04 -50.35
C SER A 16 -21.45 16.76 -49.09
N ALA A 17 -22.20 15.66 -49.11
CA ALA A 17 -22.71 15.03 -47.89
C ALA A 17 -21.50 14.58 -47.06
N VAL A 18 -21.03 15.46 -46.17
CA VAL A 18 -20.19 15.06 -45.05
C VAL A 18 -21.11 14.26 -44.14
N SER A 19 -21.02 12.94 -44.21
CA SER A 19 -21.50 12.07 -43.15
C SER A 19 -20.68 12.40 -41.90
N SER A 20 -21.18 13.33 -41.10
CA SER A 20 -20.86 13.37 -39.67
C SER A 20 -21.29 12.02 -39.11
N ALA A 21 -20.31 11.15 -38.86
CA ALA A 21 -20.46 10.03 -37.97
C ALA A 21 -20.59 10.63 -36.57
N ASP A 22 -21.81 10.93 -36.15
CA ASP A 22 -22.12 11.46 -34.83
C ASP A 22 -23.16 10.58 -34.13
N ASP A 23 -22.91 10.38 -32.84
CA ASP A 23 -23.71 9.69 -31.84
C ASP A 23 -24.03 8.19 -32.06
N LYS A 24 -23.08 7.34 -31.64
CA LYS A 24 -23.45 6.13 -30.91
C LYS A 24 -24.19 6.59 -29.64
N SER A 25 -25.52 6.60 -29.68
CA SER A 25 -26.35 6.74 -28.48
C SER A 25 -25.91 5.67 -27.48
N SER A 26 -25.10 6.05 -26.50
CA SER A 26 -24.69 5.12 -25.46
C SER A 26 -25.94 4.78 -24.66
N SER A 27 -26.36 3.52 -24.71
CA SER A 27 -27.52 3.07 -23.96
C SER A 27 -27.32 3.38 -22.48
N GLN A 28 -28.40 3.74 -21.80
CA GLN A 28 -28.38 3.95 -20.36
C GLN A 28 -27.89 2.67 -19.67
N LEU A 29 -27.14 2.83 -18.56
CA LEU A 29 -26.58 1.72 -17.80
C LEU A 29 -27.63 0.64 -17.50
N SER A 30 -27.33 -0.60 -17.89
CA SER A 30 -28.18 -1.75 -17.61
C SER A 30 -28.20 -2.08 -16.11
N GLU A 31 -29.30 -2.65 -15.61
CA GLU A 31 -29.39 -3.05 -14.19
C GLU A 31 -28.34 -4.11 -13.83
N GLN A 32 -27.99 -4.99 -14.76
CA GLN A 32 -26.96 -6.00 -14.53
C GLN A 32 -25.58 -5.37 -14.32
N HIS A 33 -25.12 -4.53 -15.26
CA HIS A 33 -23.84 -3.83 -15.10
C HIS A 33 -23.85 -2.90 -13.90
N ARG A 34 -24.98 -2.26 -13.58
CA ARG A 34 -25.13 -1.47 -12.36
C ARG A 34 -24.88 -2.29 -11.10
N ILE A 35 -25.47 -3.48 -11.00
CA ILE A 35 -25.27 -4.38 -9.86
C ILE A 35 -23.80 -4.82 -9.79
N ASP A 36 -23.20 -5.17 -10.92
CA ASP A 36 -21.81 -5.64 -10.97
C ASP A 36 -20.83 -4.54 -10.53
N LEU A 37 -21.01 -3.30 -11.03
CA LEU A 37 -20.24 -2.14 -10.60
C LEU A 37 -20.36 -1.87 -9.09
N ILE A 38 -21.58 -1.90 -8.55
CA ILE A 38 -21.83 -1.68 -7.12
C ILE A 38 -21.16 -2.75 -6.26
N ARG A 39 -21.19 -4.01 -6.71
CA ARG A 39 -20.58 -5.12 -5.97
C ARG A 39 -19.06 -5.05 -6.00
N THR A 40 -18.46 -4.76 -7.16
CA THR A 40 -17.01 -4.71 -7.29
C THR A 40 -16.41 -3.55 -6.51
N PHE A 41 -16.92 -2.32 -6.67
CA PHE A 41 -16.24 -1.14 -6.14
C PHE A 41 -16.53 -0.83 -4.66
N ASN A 42 -17.43 -1.54 -3.97
CA ASN A 42 -17.80 -1.20 -2.60
C ASN A 42 -16.80 -1.61 -1.50
N SER A 43 -15.68 -2.27 -1.82
CA SER A 43 -14.60 -2.55 -0.84
C SER A 43 -13.27 -2.93 -1.52
N ASP A 44 -12.95 -2.32 -2.67
CA ASP A 44 -11.72 -2.66 -3.39
C ASP A 44 -10.51 -1.90 -2.81
N LEU A 45 -9.42 -2.64 -2.60
CA LEU A 45 -8.10 -2.07 -2.32
C LEU A 45 -7.46 -1.65 -3.64
N VAL A 46 -6.96 -0.43 -3.70
CA VAL A 46 -6.30 0.13 -4.88
C VAL A 46 -4.98 0.77 -4.49
N PHE A 47 -4.08 0.87 -5.46
CA PHE A 47 -2.89 1.71 -5.32
C PHE A 47 -3.10 3.03 -6.03
N ILE A 48 -2.58 4.10 -5.44
CA ILE A 48 -2.77 5.46 -5.93
C ILE A 48 -1.72 5.77 -7.00
N ARG A 49 -2.16 6.37 -8.11
CA ARG A 49 -1.27 6.84 -9.19
C ARG A 49 -1.19 8.35 -9.28
N THR A 50 -2.26 9.04 -8.88
CA THR A 50 -2.32 10.50 -8.78
C THR A 50 -2.60 10.90 -7.35
N GLN A 51 -1.85 11.86 -6.79
CA GLN A 51 -2.08 12.33 -5.43
C GLN A 51 -3.48 12.94 -5.25
N PHE A 52 -4.11 12.64 -4.12
CA PHE A 52 -5.39 13.23 -3.75
C PHE A 52 -5.19 14.28 -2.66
N PRO A 53 -5.84 15.45 -2.76
CA PRO A 53 -5.85 16.44 -1.69
C PRO A 53 -6.81 16.00 -0.58
N MET A 54 -6.52 16.43 0.66
CA MET A 54 -7.51 16.48 1.73
C MET A 54 -8.49 17.64 1.50
N GLY A 55 -9.63 17.60 2.19
CA GLY A 55 -10.64 18.66 2.12
C GLY A 55 -11.80 18.30 1.19
N LYS A 56 -12.62 19.30 0.83
CA LYS A 56 -13.90 19.10 0.12
C LYS A 56 -13.76 18.93 -1.40
N VAL A 57 -12.59 19.23 -1.95
CA VAL A 57 -12.32 19.16 -3.39
C VAL A 57 -11.52 17.90 -3.66
N GLY A 58 -12.09 16.96 -4.41
CA GLY A 58 -11.43 15.73 -4.85
C GLY A 58 -10.89 15.86 -6.27
N LEU A 59 -10.69 14.72 -6.93
CA LEU A 59 -10.35 14.66 -8.34
C LEU A 59 -11.62 14.47 -9.20
N THR A 60 -11.54 14.83 -10.46
CA THR A 60 -12.58 14.57 -11.45
C THR A 60 -11.94 14.17 -12.76
N ILE A 61 -12.40 13.04 -13.31
CA ILE A 61 -12.03 12.56 -14.63
C ILE A 61 -13.19 12.85 -15.57
N LYS A 62 -12.90 13.59 -16.63
CA LYS A 62 -13.83 13.83 -17.73
C LYS A 62 -13.08 13.75 -19.04
N ASP A 63 -13.54 12.92 -19.98
CA ASP A 63 -12.89 12.70 -21.28
C ASP A 63 -11.39 12.36 -21.17
N GLY A 64 -11.03 11.55 -20.17
CA GLY A 64 -9.66 11.15 -19.87
C GLY A 64 -8.77 12.25 -19.26
N LYS A 65 -9.31 13.45 -19.02
CA LYS A 65 -8.60 14.56 -18.38
C LYS A 65 -8.91 14.59 -16.89
N ILE A 66 -7.86 14.67 -16.07
CA ILE A 66 -7.98 14.85 -14.63
C ILE A 66 -8.07 16.35 -14.32
N SER A 67 -9.00 16.72 -13.46
CA SER A 67 -9.12 18.04 -12.83
C SER A 67 -9.22 17.89 -11.30
N PRO A 68 -8.84 18.89 -10.49
CA PRO A 68 -8.23 20.16 -10.88
C PRO A 68 -6.89 20.00 -11.60
N ASP A 69 -6.47 21.02 -12.34
CA ASP A 69 -5.19 21.01 -13.04
C ASP A 69 -4.01 20.99 -12.06
N THR A 70 -2.80 20.76 -12.55
CA THR A 70 -1.60 20.61 -11.71
C THR A 70 -1.37 21.82 -10.80
N GLN A 71 -1.63 23.04 -11.28
CA GLN A 71 -1.42 24.26 -10.50
C GLN A 71 -2.40 24.32 -9.33
N LYS A 72 -3.70 24.15 -9.61
CA LYS A 72 -4.72 24.20 -8.57
C LYS A 72 -4.63 23.00 -7.61
N LEU A 73 -4.25 21.83 -8.11
CA LEU A 73 -3.98 20.66 -7.27
C LEU A 73 -2.84 20.94 -6.28
N ASN A 74 -1.73 21.53 -6.75
CA ASN A 74 -0.61 21.90 -5.87
C ASN A 74 -1.02 22.93 -4.81
N GLU A 75 -1.87 23.90 -5.17
CA GLU A 75 -2.44 24.86 -4.22
C GLU A 75 -3.28 24.15 -3.14
N LEU A 76 -4.17 23.25 -3.53
CA LEU A 76 -4.99 22.47 -2.59
C LEU A 76 -4.13 21.62 -1.65
N LEU A 77 -3.06 21.02 -2.17
CA LEU A 77 -2.13 20.23 -1.38
C LEU A 77 -1.31 21.08 -0.41
N ALA A 78 -0.96 22.32 -0.79
CA ALA A 78 -0.28 23.25 0.09
C ALA A 78 -1.19 23.71 1.25
N ILE A 79 -2.48 23.91 0.98
CA ILE A 79 -3.46 24.39 1.97
C ILE A 79 -3.93 23.27 2.90
N TRP A 80 -4.35 22.14 2.32
CA TRP A 80 -5.03 21.06 3.04
C TRP A 80 -4.14 19.86 3.32
N GLY A 81 -3.03 19.72 2.60
CA GLY A 81 -2.18 18.54 2.63
C GLY A 81 -2.70 17.40 1.74
N PRO A 82 -1.85 16.39 1.46
CA PRO A 82 -2.25 15.19 0.74
C PRO A 82 -3.09 14.26 1.61
N SER A 83 -4.16 13.72 1.04
CA SER A 83 -4.94 12.60 1.57
C SER A 83 -4.17 11.29 1.37
N VAL A 84 -3.73 11.06 0.13
CA VAL A 84 -2.91 9.91 -0.29
C VAL A 84 -1.96 10.35 -1.42
N LYS A 85 -0.81 9.69 -1.53
CA LYS A 85 0.25 9.96 -2.51
C LYS A 85 0.38 8.82 -3.52
N PRO A 86 0.98 9.05 -4.69
CA PRO A 86 1.29 7.98 -5.63
C PRO A 86 2.12 6.87 -4.95
N GLY A 87 1.71 5.62 -5.15
CA GLY A 87 2.28 4.44 -4.50
C GLY A 87 1.63 4.07 -3.16
N ASP A 88 0.84 4.95 -2.56
CA ASP A 88 0.10 4.61 -1.35
C ASP A 88 -1.04 3.64 -1.67
N ARG A 89 -1.38 2.80 -0.68
CA ARG A 89 -2.59 1.97 -0.70
C ARG A 89 -3.77 2.79 -0.21
N ALA A 90 -4.90 2.67 -0.90
CA ALA A 90 -6.17 3.23 -0.48
C ALA A 90 -7.28 2.18 -0.60
N MET A 91 -8.36 2.36 0.15
CA MET A 91 -9.56 1.55 0.06
C MET A 91 -10.69 2.39 -0.53
N ILE A 92 -11.36 1.88 -1.56
CA ILE A 92 -12.63 2.44 -2.01
C ILE A 92 -13.67 2.06 -0.97
N THR A 93 -14.12 3.06 -0.23
CA THR A 93 -15.05 2.91 0.90
C THR A 93 -16.49 3.20 0.52
N ARG A 94 -16.71 3.83 -0.64
CA ARG A 94 -18.04 4.10 -1.17
C ARG A 94 -18.00 4.25 -2.67
N PHE A 95 -19.00 3.65 -3.32
CA PHE A 95 -19.31 3.90 -4.71
C PHE A 95 -20.77 4.33 -4.84
N ASP A 96 -21.02 5.52 -5.37
CA ASP A 96 -22.36 5.98 -5.73
C ASP A 96 -22.47 6.19 -7.24
N LEU A 97 -23.54 5.64 -7.81
CA LEU A 97 -23.95 5.94 -9.16
C LEU A 97 -24.96 7.09 -9.15
N LYS A 98 -24.60 8.21 -9.76
CA LYS A 98 -25.49 9.36 -9.99
C LYS A 98 -25.88 9.41 -11.47
N ASN A 99 -26.80 10.31 -11.83
CA ASN A 99 -27.29 10.43 -13.19
C ASN A 99 -26.16 10.71 -14.19
N ASP A 100 -25.27 11.65 -13.89
CA ASP A 100 -24.23 12.16 -14.78
C ASP A 100 -22.81 11.70 -14.40
N ARG A 101 -22.64 10.94 -13.31
CA ARG A 101 -21.31 10.60 -12.79
C ARG A 101 -21.28 9.36 -11.91
N MET A 102 -20.10 8.78 -11.83
CA MET A 102 -19.73 7.78 -10.84
C MET A 102 -18.86 8.42 -9.76
N HIS A 103 -19.23 8.28 -8.49
CA HIS A 103 -18.54 8.86 -7.35
C HIS A 103 -17.84 7.78 -6.53
N PHE A 104 -16.53 7.91 -6.34
CA PHE A 104 -15.69 6.97 -5.59
C PHE A 104 -15.06 7.68 -4.39
N GLU A 105 -15.46 7.32 -3.17
CA GLU A 105 -14.82 7.83 -1.95
C GLU A 105 -13.73 6.86 -1.49
N ILE A 106 -12.53 7.39 -1.24
CA ILE A 106 -11.42 6.64 -0.67
C ILE A 106 -11.22 6.94 0.81
N ASN A 107 -10.84 5.93 1.58
CA ASN A 107 -10.47 6.05 3.00
C ASN A 107 -11.50 6.84 3.84
N GLY A 108 -12.79 6.58 3.64
CA GLY A 108 -13.89 7.20 4.38
C GLY A 108 -14.39 8.54 3.81
N GLY A 109 -13.82 8.99 2.70
CA GLY A 109 -14.24 10.20 1.99
C GLY A 109 -13.75 11.51 2.62
N PRO A 110 -14.07 12.64 1.97
CA PRO A 110 -13.56 13.98 2.32
C PRO A 110 -14.17 14.58 3.59
N VAL A 111 -15.32 14.08 4.04
CA VAL A 111 -16.11 14.67 5.14
C VAL A 111 -16.53 13.58 6.12
N LYS A 112 -16.40 13.84 7.43
CA LYS A 112 -16.96 12.94 8.45
C LYS A 112 -18.47 12.82 8.25
N LYS A 113 -18.95 11.61 8.00
CA LYS A 113 -20.37 11.29 8.15
C LYS A 113 -20.59 10.86 9.59
N THR A 114 -20.64 11.82 10.52
CA THR A 114 -21.02 11.54 11.91
C THR A 114 -22.46 11.06 11.91
N LYS A 115 -22.67 9.85 12.42
CA LYS A 115 -24.03 9.32 12.59
C LYS A 115 -24.60 9.89 13.87
N TRP A 116 -25.88 10.26 13.87
CA TRP A 116 -26.48 11.00 14.98
C TRP A 116 -26.35 10.27 16.33
N TYR A 117 -26.42 8.95 16.36
CA TYR A 117 -26.24 8.19 17.60
C TYR A 117 -24.83 8.28 18.22
N GLN A 118 -23.80 8.71 17.48
CA GLN A 118 -22.45 8.95 18.04
C GLN A 118 -22.37 10.19 18.94
N HIS A 119 -23.40 11.05 18.95
CA HIS A 119 -23.48 12.21 19.85
C HIS A 119 -24.40 12.01 21.05
N ILE A 120 -25.04 10.85 21.21
CA ILE A 120 -25.87 10.59 22.40
C ILE A 120 -24.96 10.06 23.52
N GLN A 121 -24.20 10.99 24.11
CA GLN A 121 -23.72 10.83 25.47
C GLN A 121 -24.95 11.03 26.38
N VAL A 122 -25.56 9.93 26.83
CA VAL A 122 -26.50 9.98 27.95
C VAL A 122 -25.67 10.31 29.18
N GLY A 123 -25.55 11.60 29.48
CA GLY A 123 -24.94 12.11 30.70
C GLY A 123 -25.80 11.71 31.89
N VAL A 124 -25.57 10.52 32.44
CA VAL A 124 -25.85 10.22 33.85
C VAL A 124 -24.54 10.44 34.59
N ASN A 125 -24.53 11.51 35.38
CA ASN A 125 -23.46 12.01 36.25
C ASN A 125 -22.26 12.68 35.55
N GLY A 126 -22.16 13.99 35.82
CA GLY A 126 -20.99 14.80 35.50
C GLY A 126 -19.73 14.25 36.16
N ALA A 127 -18.86 13.69 35.34
CA ALA A 127 -17.43 13.66 35.57
C ALA A 127 -16.79 13.82 34.18
N GLY A 128 -16.07 14.92 33.99
CA GLY A 128 -15.37 15.21 32.75
C GLY A 128 -14.39 14.09 32.40
N GLY A 129 -14.76 13.24 31.44
CA GLY A 129 -13.84 12.33 30.79
C GLY A 129 -12.98 13.12 29.81
N THR A 130 -11.72 13.31 30.16
CA THR A 130 -10.67 13.77 29.25
C THR A 130 -10.66 12.84 28.01
N PRO A 131 -10.68 13.37 26.76
CA PRO A 131 -10.60 12.53 25.58
C PRO A 131 -9.16 12.06 25.37
N GLY A 132 -8.75 11.06 26.14
CA GLY A 132 -7.52 10.29 25.98
C GLY A 132 -7.81 8.95 25.32
N GLY A 133 -8.49 8.95 24.17
CA GLY A 133 -8.58 7.77 23.30
C GLY A 133 -7.53 7.87 22.21
N THR A 134 -6.77 6.82 21.98
CA THR A 134 -5.90 6.70 20.79
C THR A 134 -6.74 7.05 19.56
N PRO A 135 -6.28 7.93 18.65
CA PRO A 135 -7.08 8.28 17.48
C PRO A 135 -7.28 7.01 16.66
N ASP A 136 -8.51 6.47 16.63
CA ASP A 136 -8.81 5.43 15.66
C ASP A 136 -8.49 5.99 14.27
N PRO A 137 -7.73 5.27 13.44
CA PRO A 137 -7.40 5.74 12.09
C PRO A 137 -8.66 5.96 11.22
N ILE A 138 -9.80 5.36 11.61
CA ILE A 138 -11.13 5.56 11.02
C ILE A 138 -11.78 6.90 11.46
N ASN A 139 -11.37 7.49 12.59
CA ASN A 139 -12.02 8.66 13.19
C ASN A 139 -11.45 10.03 12.73
N ASN A 140 -10.50 10.03 11.79
CA ASN A 140 -10.04 11.25 11.12
C ASN A 140 -10.21 11.13 9.59
N PRO A 141 -11.10 11.89 8.93
CA PRO A 141 -11.35 11.82 7.50
C PRO A 141 -10.13 12.43 6.79
N ARG A 142 -9.12 11.59 6.63
CA ARG A 142 -8.01 11.83 5.72
C ARG A 142 -8.33 11.30 4.33
N GLY A 143 -9.57 10.89 4.08
CA GLY A 143 -10.03 10.42 2.78
C GLY A 143 -10.22 11.54 1.76
N SER A 144 -10.55 11.13 0.55
CA SER A 144 -10.81 12.01 -0.59
C SER A 144 -11.77 11.29 -1.55
N TYR A 145 -11.96 11.81 -2.74
CA TYR A 145 -12.80 11.17 -3.76
C TYR A 145 -12.33 11.46 -5.17
N VAL A 146 -12.77 10.63 -6.11
CA VAL A 146 -12.73 10.92 -7.55
C VAL A 146 -14.14 10.76 -8.13
N ASP A 147 -14.53 11.71 -8.97
CA ASP A 147 -15.72 11.61 -9.83
C ASP A 147 -15.29 11.23 -11.25
N VAL A 148 -15.96 10.25 -11.87
CA VAL A 148 -15.91 10.06 -13.33
C VAL A 148 -17.19 10.67 -13.89
N VAL A 149 -17.06 11.77 -14.65
CA VAL A 149 -18.17 12.60 -15.12
C VAL A 149 -18.45 12.37 -16.60
N PHE A 150 -19.72 12.28 -16.94
CA PHE A 150 -20.26 12.10 -18.29
C PHE A 150 -21.14 13.31 -18.66
N ASP A 151 -21.32 13.59 -19.95
CA ASP A 151 -22.05 14.78 -20.40
C ASP A 151 -23.55 14.73 -20.14
N HIS A 152 -24.17 13.56 -20.33
CA HIS A 152 -25.62 13.40 -20.27
C HIS A 152 -26.02 12.41 -19.18
N HIS A 153 -25.59 11.17 -19.34
CA HIS A 153 -25.85 10.09 -18.41
C HIS A 153 -24.67 9.15 -18.31
N VAL A 154 -24.64 8.33 -17.27
CA VAL A 154 -23.70 7.21 -17.17
C VAL A 154 -24.03 6.16 -18.25
N PRO A 155 -23.14 5.94 -19.23
CA PRO A 155 -23.38 4.96 -20.28
C PRO A 155 -23.29 3.54 -19.74
N ASP A 156 -23.80 2.57 -20.50
CA ASP A 156 -23.66 1.15 -20.18
C ASP A 156 -22.20 0.70 -20.27
N LEU A 157 -21.56 0.54 -19.10
CA LEU A 157 -20.14 0.25 -18.97
C LEU A 157 -19.91 -1.01 -18.13
N THR A 158 -18.96 -1.83 -18.56
CA THR A 158 -18.49 -2.97 -17.76
C THR A 158 -17.53 -2.52 -16.67
N VAL A 159 -17.28 -3.40 -15.70
CA VAL A 159 -16.32 -3.17 -14.61
C VAL A 159 -14.92 -2.85 -15.16
N GLU A 160 -14.47 -3.58 -16.17
CA GLU A 160 -13.16 -3.43 -16.80
C GLU A 160 -13.03 -2.06 -17.48
N GLN A 161 -14.08 -1.60 -18.17
CA GLN A 161 -14.10 -0.29 -18.80
C GLN A 161 -14.00 0.82 -17.76
N VAL A 162 -14.71 0.70 -16.63
CA VAL A 162 -14.62 1.68 -15.54
C VAL A 162 -13.23 1.66 -14.88
N LYS A 163 -12.64 0.48 -14.64
CA LYS A 163 -11.25 0.36 -14.16
C LYS A 163 -10.27 1.05 -15.11
N GLN A 164 -10.47 0.90 -16.42
CA GLN A 164 -9.63 1.54 -17.44
C GLN A 164 -9.78 3.07 -17.43
N MET A 165 -10.99 3.59 -17.20
CA MET A 165 -11.23 5.03 -17.03
C MET A 165 -10.58 5.59 -15.75
N LEU A 166 -10.57 4.79 -14.68
CA LEU A 166 -9.94 5.14 -13.40
C LEU A 166 -8.42 4.91 -13.40
N TRP A 167 -7.89 4.24 -14.42
CA TRP A 167 -6.46 3.93 -14.52
C TRP A 167 -5.54 5.12 -14.28
N PRO A 168 -5.83 6.37 -14.70
CA PRO A 168 -4.97 7.52 -14.40
C PRO A 168 -4.82 7.84 -12.90
N VAL A 169 -5.78 7.42 -12.06
CA VAL A 169 -5.80 7.72 -10.62
C VAL A 169 -5.59 6.49 -9.74
N PHE A 170 -6.06 5.32 -10.18
CA PHE A 170 -5.99 4.06 -9.44
C PHE A 170 -5.32 2.96 -10.27
N ASP A 171 -4.53 2.16 -9.59
CA ASP A 171 -4.04 0.87 -10.08
C ASP A 171 -4.79 -0.24 -9.33
N PHE A 172 -5.55 -1.03 -10.08
CA PHE A 172 -6.33 -2.17 -9.60
C PHE A 172 -5.58 -3.51 -9.74
N ASP A 173 -4.48 -3.55 -10.50
CA ASP A 173 -3.74 -4.77 -10.84
C ASP A 173 -2.51 -4.97 -9.94
N SER A 174 -2.17 -3.96 -9.13
CA SER A 174 -1.10 -4.04 -8.15
C SER A 174 -1.39 -5.10 -7.09
N LYS A 175 -0.62 -6.20 -7.14
CA LYS A 175 -0.67 -7.32 -6.19
C LYS A 175 -0.33 -6.85 -4.79
N SER A 176 -1.05 -7.39 -3.80
CA SER A 176 -0.66 -7.19 -2.41
C SER A 176 0.75 -7.79 -2.15
N PRO A 177 1.51 -7.30 -1.15
CA PRO A 177 2.81 -7.88 -0.82
C PRO A 177 2.75 -9.40 -0.58
N VAL A 178 1.65 -9.87 0.02
CA VAL A 178 1.38 -11.31 0.23
C VAL A 178 1.24 -12.03 -1.11
N GLU A 179 0.43 -11.52 -2.04
CA GLU A 179 0.23 -12.15 -3.36
C GLU A 179 1.51 -12.16 -4.20
N ALA A 180 2.25 -11.05 -4.20
CA ALA A 180 3.56 -10.99 -4.85
C ALA A 180 4.54 -12.01 -4.25
N TYR A 181 4.51 -12.18 -2.92
CA TYR A 181 5.30 -13.21 -2.24
C TYR A 181 4.84 -14.64 -2.59
N LEU A 182 3.53 -14.89 -2.64
CA LEU A 182 2.98 -16.20 -3.03
C LEU A 182 3.33 -16.61 -4.47
N GLU A 183 3.78 -15.69 -5.32
CA GLU A 183 4.29 -16.00 -6.65
C GLU A 183 5.78 -16.36 -6.68
N SER A 184 6.56 -15.91 -5.70
CA SER A 184 7.99 -16.21 -5.62
C SER A 184 8.30 -17.51 -4.88
N VAL A 185 7.39 -18.00 -4.05
CA VAL A 185 7.58 -19.24 -3.27
C VAL A 185 7.22 -20.51 -4.04
N PRO A 186 7.85 -21.66 -3.71
CA PRO A 186 7.52 -22.95 -4.34
C PRO A 186 6.04 -23.33 -4.16
N PRO A 187 5.43 -24.09 -5.09
CA PRO A 187 4.01 -24.45 -5.03
C PRO A 187 3.57 -25.09 -3.70
N LYS A 188 4.40 -25.99 -3.16
CA LYS A 188 4.13 -26.65 -1.87
C LYS A 188 4.06 -25.65 -0.69
N VAL A 189 4.93 -24.65 -0.69
CA VAL A 189 4.92 -23.57 0.31
C VAL A 189 3.71 -22.66 0.11
N LYS A 190 3.39 -22.33 -1.15
CA LYS A 190 2.22 -21.52 -1.51
C LYS A 190 0.93 -22.13 -0.96
N GLU A 191 0.74 -23.44 -1.14
CA GLU A 191 -0.42 -24.18 -0.62
C GLU A 191 -0.46 -24.16 0.91
N ALA A 192 0.68 -24.41 1.56
CA ALA A 192 0.75 -24.37 3.01
C ALA A 192 0.45 -22.98 3.59
N ILE A 193 0.95 -21.90 2.98
CA ILE A 193 0.60 -20.52 3.40
C ILE A 193 -0.90 -20.28 3.24
N LYS A 194 -1.50 -20.67 2.11
CA LYS A 194 -2.95 -20.53 1.87
C LYS A 194 -3.79 -21.31 2.88
N ASN A 195 -3.29 -22.47 3.32
CA ASN A 195 -3.97 -23.33 4.29
C ASN A 195 -3.60 -23.01 5.75
N HIS A 196 -2.86 -21.92 6.01
CA HIS A 196 -2.37 -21.56 7.35
C HIS A 196 -1.60 -22.70 8.04
N GLN A 197 -0.77 -23.41 7.29
CA GLN A 197 0.07 -24.51 7.74
C GLN A 197 1.55 -24.12 7.68
N VAL A 198 2.31 -24.62 8.66
CA VAL A 198 3.77 -24.47 8.71
C VAL A 198 4.41 -25.80 8.34
N LEU A 199 5.40 -25.77 7.44
CA LEU A 199 6.15 -26.94 7.01
C LEU A 199 7.60 -26.86 7.52
N VAL A 200 8.21 -28.00 7.82
CA VAL A 200 9.64 -28.06 8.13
C VAL A 200 10.44 -27.69 6.88
N GLY A 201 11.40 -26.79 7.03
CA GLY A 201 12.18 -26.19 5.94
C GLY A 201 11.67 -24.84 5.46
N MET A 202 10.50 -24.37 5.93
CA MET A 202 10.07 -22.98 5.68
C MET A 202 11.02 -21.99 6.35
N ASN A 203 11.11 -20.78 5.80
CA ASN A 203 11.81 -19.70 6.48
C ASN A 203 10.88 -18.88 7.38
N ARG A 204 11.43 -18.02 8.25
CA ARG A 204 10.64 -17.21 9.20
C ARG A 204 9.54 -16.40 8.54
N GLU A 205 9.84 -15.80 7.39
CA GLU A 205 8.90 -14.98 6.65
C GLU A 205 7.72 -15.81 6.11
N MET A 206 7.97 -17.02 5.59
CA MET A 206 6.90 -17.95 5.18
C MET A 206 5.98 -18.32 6.34
N VAL A 207 6.55 -18.54 7.53
CA VAL A 207 5.77 -18.83 8.74
C VAL A 207 4.88 -17.65 9.10
N ILE A 208 5.40 -16.42 9.01
CA ILE A 208 4.63 -15.20 9.27
C ILE A 208 3.50 -15.00 8.25
N TYR A 209 3.75 -15.24 6.96
CA TYR A 209 2.69 -15.20 5.96
C TYR A 209 1.62 -16.28 6.17
N SER A 210 2.02 -17.45 6.69
CA SER A 210 1.10 -18.57 6.97
C SER A 210 0.25 -18.37 8.24
N LYS A 211 0.89 -18.06 9.37
CA LYS A 211 0.25 -18.03 10.70
C LYS A 211 0.23 -16.65 11.37
N GLY A 212 0.83 -15.63 10.75
CA GLY A 212 1.04 -14.33 11.36
C GLY A 212 2.26 -14.29 12.29
N ARG A 213 2.44 -13.15 12.97
CA ARG A 213 3.52 -13.00 13.96
C ARG A 213 3.24 -13.93 15.15
N PRO A 214 4.27 -14.62 15.69
CA PRO A 214 4.07 -15.53 16.80
C PRO A 214 3.58 -14.77 18.03
N PRO A 215 2.46 -15.15 18.65
CA PRO A 215 1.96 -14.50 19.87
C PRO A 215 2.91 -14.72 21.04
N LYS A 216 3.54 -15.90 21.11
CA LYS A 216 4.56 -16.22 22.11
C LYS A 216 5.81 -16.77 21.43
N LYS A 217 6.96 -16.30 21.90
CA LYS A 217 8.27 -16.71 21.41
C LYS A 217 9.23 -16.95 22.58
N ILE A 218 9.84 -18.13 22.60
CA ILE A 218 10.86 -18.53 23.57
C ILE A 218 12.19 -18.67 22.84
N ARG A 219 13.28 -18.24 23.47
CA ARG A 219 14.63 -18.40 22.94
C ARG A 219 15.39 -19.34 23.85
N GLU A 220 16.02 -20.33 23.26
CA GLU A 220 16.82 -21.33 23.93
C GLU A 220 18.21 -21.34 23.29
N LYS A 221 19.24 -21.47 24.10
CA LYS A 221 20.63 -21.58 23.62
C LYS A 221 21.19 -22.89 24.11
N ASP A 222 21.57 -23.76 23.18
CA ASP A 222 22.24 -25.02 23.49
C ASP A 222 23.63 -25.03 22.83
N GLY A 223 24.65 -24.91 23.66
CA GLY A 223 26.04 -24.71 23.24
C GLY A 223 26.21 -23.44 22.39
N GLN A 224 26.48 -23.64 21.10
CA GLN A 224 26.67 -22.56 20.12
C GLN A 224 25.44 -22.33 19.23
N THR A 225 24.38 -23.11 19.38
CA THR A 225 23.18 -23.02 18.53
C THR A 225 22.08 -22.27 19.25
N ASP A 226 21.56 -21.23 18.61
CA ASP A 226 20.41 -20.45 19.09
C ASP A 226 19.13 -20.97 18.44
N TYR A 227 18.18 -21.40 19.28
CA TYR A 227 16.86 -21.87 18.89
C TYR A 227 15.80 -20.82 19.26
N GLU A 228 14.81 -20.66 18.40
CA GLU A 228 13.58 -19.94 18.72
C GLU A 228 12.38 -20.88 18.61
N ASP A 229 11.64 -21.03 19.71
CA ASP A 229 10.38 -21.76 19.74
C ASP A 229 9.22 -20.76 19.66
N TRP A 230 8.51 -20.80 18.54
CA TRP A 230 7.36 -19.96 18.23
C TRP A 230 6.10 -20.76 18.52
N ILE A 231 5.22 -20.22 19.36
CA ILE A 231 4.02 -20.93 19.81
C ILE A 231 2.79 -20.21 19.26
N TYR A 232 1.96 -20.94 18.53
CA TYR A 232 0.72 -20.45 17.93
C TYR A 232 -0.49 -21.18 18.52
N GLY A 233 -1.50 -20.43 18.93
CA GLY A 233 -2.70 -20.97 19.58
C GLY A 233 -2.59 -21.04 21.10
N GLU A 234 -3.74 -21.20 21.74
CA GLU A 234 -3.86 -21.40 23.19
C GLU A 234 -4.92 -22.49 23.44
N PRO A 235 -4.74 -23.37 24.44
CA PRO A 235 -5.75 -24.35 24.81
C PRO A 235 -7.10 -23.67 25.12
N PRO A 236 -8.25 -24.29 24.74
CA PRO A 236 -8.40 -25.68 24.30
C PRO A 236 -8.23 -25.91 22.79
N GLN A 237 -7.80 -24.92 22.00
CA GLN A 237 -7.59 -25.08 20.55
C GLN A 237 -6.28 -25.82 20.25
N ASP A 238 -6.09 -26.24 19.00
CA ASP A 238 -4.82 -26.79 18.53
C ASP A 238 -3.69 -25.79 18.78
N VAL A 239 -2.55 -26.28 19.27
CA VAL A 239 -1.36 -25.47 19.54
C VAL A 239 -0.19 -25.97 18.69
N ASP A 240 0.37 -25.08 17.86
CA ASP A 240 1.55 -25.36 17.05
C ASP A 240 2.81 -24.78 17.73
N PHE A 241 3.80 -25.64 17.94
CA PHE A 241 5.15 -25.31 18.40
C PHE A 241 6.11 -25.41 17.21
N VAL A 242 6.61 -24.27 16.75
CA VAL A 242 7.49 -24.15 15.59
C VAL A 242 8.90 -23.80 16.08
N ARG A 243 9.82 -24.74 16.00
CA ARG A 243 11.24 -24.54 16.35
C ARG A 243 12.01 -24.07 15.13
N VAL A 244 12.65 -22.91 15.27
CA VAL A 244 13.41 -22.23 14.23
C VAL A 244 14.87 -22.13 14.64
N VAL A 245 15.78 -22.40 13.70
CA VAL A 245 17.23 -22.18 13.86
C VAL A 245 17.70 -21.27 12.73
N GLY A 246 18.38 -20.17 13.07
CA GLY A 246 18.73 -19.17 12.07
C GLY A 246 17.46 -18.64 11.40
N ASP A 247 17.30 -18.84 10.09
CA ASP A 247 16.09 -18.47 9.34
C ASP A 247 15.17 -19.66 9.02
N GLU A 248 15.52 -20.90 9.37
CA GLU A 248 14.84 -22.12 8.90
C GLU A 248 14.05 -22.82 10.03
N VAL A 249 12.84 -23.28 9.71
CA VAL A 249 12.03 -24.13 10.58
C VAL A 249 12.61 -25.55 10.56
N ILE A 250 13.05 -26.04 11.70
CA ILE A 250 13.65 -27.37 11.82
C ILE A 250 12.69 -28.42 12.43
N ARG A 251 11.64 -27.98 13.11
CA ARG A 251 10.65 -28.87 13.71
C ARG A 251 9.32 -28.16 13.92
N VAL A 252 8.23 -28.86 13.64
CA VAL A 252 6.87 -28.42 13.96
C VAL A 252 6.20 -29.51 14.80
N GLU A 253 5.69 -29.13 15.96
CA GLU A 253 4.94 -30.00 16.84
C GLU A 253 3.54 -29.43 17.05
N THR A 254 2.51 -30.18 16.68
CA THR A 254 1.11 -29.78 16.83
C THR A 254 0.48 -30.61 17.94
N MET A 255 -0.02 -29.93 18.97
CA MET A 255 -0.85 -30.50 20.01
C MET A 255 -2.31 -30.29 19.59
N LYS A 256 -2.99 -31.36 19.19
CA LYS A 256 -4.40 -31.28 18.80
C LYS A 256 -5.32 -31.19 20.02
N VAL A 257 -6.53 -30.66 19.83
CA VAL A 257 -7.60 -30.65 20.84
C VAL A 257 -7.92 -32.07 21.35
N SER A 258 -7.75 -33.10 20.51
CA SER A 258 -7.93 -34.51 20.89
C SER A 258 -6.90 -35.02 21.90
N GLY A 259 -5.84 -34.26 22.18
CA GLY A 259 -4.68 -34.67 22.96
C GLY A 259 -3.62 -35.41 22.14
N GLU A 260 -3.83 -35.60 20.83
CA GLU A 260 -2.84 -36.19 19.94
C GLU A 260 -1.69 -35.21 19.68
N LYS A 261 -0.45 -35.67 19.89
CA LYS A 261 0.77 -34.94 19.59
C LYS A 261 1.34 -35.39 18.24
N VAL A 262 1.35 -34.50 17.25
CA VAL A 262 1.92 -34.74 15.93
C VAL A 262 3.26 -34.02 15.83
N VAL A 263 4.36 -34.76 15.66
CA VAL A 263 5.71 -34.19 15.52
C VAL A 263 6.20 -34.36 14.09
N ARG A 264 6.66 -33.27 13.49
CA ARG A 264 7.29 -33.24 12.17
C ARG A 264 8.68 -32.64 12.31
N ASP A 265 9.69 -33.42 11.98
CA ASP A 265 11.12 -33.07 12.05
C ASP A 265 11.86 -33.33 10.72
N GLN A 266 11.25 -34.09 9.81
CA GLN A 266 11.78 -34.31 8.47
C GLN A 266 11.54 -33.09 7.59
N LYS A 267 12.56 -32.67 6.84
CA LYS A 267 12.48 -31.52 5.93
C LYS A 267 11.45 -31.80 4.84
N GLU A 268 10.36 -31.02 4.84
CA GLU A 268 9.26 -31.17 3.91
C GLU A 268 9.43 -30.29 2.66
N VAL A 269 10.23 -29.23 2.77
CA VAL A 269 10.47 -28.26 1.70
C VAL A 269 11.96 -28.01 1.55
N GLU A 270 12.46 -28.18 0.33
CA GLU A 270 13.81 -27.75 -0.05
C GLU A 270 13.75 -26.38 -0.72
N LEU A 271 13.92 -25.34 0.08
CA LEU A 271 14.24 -24.01 -0.43
C LEU A 271 15.70 -24.06 -0.86
N GLY A 272 15.98 -24.10 -2.16
CA GLY A 272 17.34 -24.26 -2.69
C GLY A 272 18.30 -23.18 -2.18
N GLY A 273 19.02 -23.48 -1.10
CA GLY A 273 20.09 -22.66 -0.52
C GLY A 273 19.73 -21.21 -0.16
N PRO A 274 20.67 -20.43 0.39
CA PRO A 274 20.42 -19.09 0.92
C PRO A 274 20.16 -18.00 -0.15
N THR A 275 19.76 -18.35 -1.37
CA THR A 275 19.84 -17.43 -2.52
C THR A 275 18.50 -16.80 -2.93
N VAL A 276 17.34 -17.29 -2.51
CA VAL A 276 16.05 -16.73 -2.97
C VAL A 276 15.44 -15.66 -2.05
N ALA A 277 15.78 -15.61 -0.76
CA ALA A 277 15.33 -14.55 0.14
C ALA A 277 16.40 -13.48 0.43
N SER A 278 17.69 -13.83 0.36
CA SER A 278 18.78 -12.86 0.59
C SER A 278 19.19 -12.05 -0.65
N ALA A 279 18.77 -12.45 -1.86
CA ALA A 279 19.06 -11.70 -3.08
C ALA A 279 18.20 -10.42 -3.20
N ALA A 280 16.97 -10.41 -2.66
CA ALA A 280 16.11 -9.22 -2.67
C ALA A 280 16.49 -8.16 -1.61
N GLN A 281 17.40 -8.48 -0.67
CA GLN A 281 17.92 -7.54 0.34
C GLN A 281 19.40 -7.17 0.13
N LYS A 282 20.04 -7.65 -0.95
CA LYS A 282 21.44 -7.33 -1.29
C LYS A 282 21.61 -6.61 -2.63
N GLU A 283 20.58 -5.93 -3.13
CA GLU A 283 20.76 -4.89 -4.15
C GLU A 283 20.97 -3.52 -3.48
N ASN A 284 22.25 -3.17 -3.37
CA ASN A 284 22.84 -1.83 -3.27
C ASN A 284 21.90 -0.64 -3.04
N LYS A 285 21.89 -0.15 -1.80
CA LYS A 285 22.19 1.27 -1.56
C LYS A 285 23.03 1.42 -0.31
N ALA A 286 24.35 1.41 -0.49
CA ALA A 286 25.24 2.06 0.47
C ALA A 286 24.78 3.52 0.54
N VAL A 287 24.00 3.86 1.57
CA VAL A 287 23.66 5.23 1.90
C VAL A 287 24.99 5.89 2.27
N LYS A 288 25.57 6.64 1.32
CA LYS A 288 26.59 7.64 1.67
C LYS A 288 25.95 8.56 2.70
N ALA A 289 26.41 8.49 3.94
CA ALA A 289 26.06 9.47 4.96
C ALA A 289 26.34 10.87 4.35
N PRO A 290 25.41 11.84 4.48
CA PRO A 290 25.59 13.15 3.89
C PRO A 290 26.81 13.81 4.54
N THR A 291 27.87 13.99 3.75
CA THR A 291 29.03 14.77 4.15
C THR A 291 28.68 16.25 4.07
N LEU A 292 28.96 17.04 5.12
CA LEU A 292 28.82 18.51 5.17
C LEU A 292 29.74 19.26 4.17
N ARG A 293 30.43 18.56 3.27
CA ARG A 293 31.40 19.14 2.32
C ARG A 293 30.73 19.54 1.02
N ARG A 294 31.08 20.72 0.52
CA ARG A 294 30.64 21.21 -0.79
C ARG A 294 31.46 20.51 -1.89
N PRO A 295 30.87 20.16 -3.04
CA PRO A 295 31.62 19.56 -4.15
C PRO A 295 32.79 20.48 -4.57
N GLY A 296 34.03 20.01 -4.47
CA GLY A 296 35.25 20.73 -4.90
C GLY A 296 36.34 20.94 -3.84
N GLU A 297 36.16 20.50 -2.59
CA GLU A 297 37.17 20.68 -1.53
C GLU A 297 38.11 19.45 -1.42
N GLU A 298 39.37 19.61 -1.86
CA GLU A 298 40.43 18.57 -1.76
C GLU A 298 41.02 18.48 -0.34
N ALA A 299 41.38 17.27 0.09
CA ALA A 299 42.10 17.05 1.35
C ALA A 299 43.61 17.36 1.19
N PRO A 300 44.28 17.91 2.22
CA PRO A 300 45.71 18.21 2.13
C PRO A 300 46.51 16.92 1.97
N ASN A 301 47.32 16.91 0.91
CA ASN A 301 48.22 15.85 0.51
C ASN A 301 49.49 15.88 1.38
N ASN A 302 49.80 14.81 2.10
CA ASN A 302 51.10 14.63 2.74
C ASN A 302 51.50 13.14 2.67
N GLY A 303 52.30 12.78 1.66
CA GLY A 303 53.31 11.71 1.76
C GLY A 303 54.67 12.38 2.02
N SER A 304 55.61 11.85 2.81
CA SER A 304 55.93 10.44 3.08
C SER A 304 56.79 10.26 4.35
N THR A 305 56.45 9.23 5.15
CA THR A 305 57.32 8.31 5.96
C THR A 305 58.10 8.82 7.21
N PRO A 306 58.59 7.94 8.11
CA PRO A 306 57.84 7.21 9.13
C PRO A 306 58.41 7.43 10.55
N VAL A 307 57.60 7.72 11.56
CA VAL A 307 58.05 7.72 12.96
C VAL A 307 57.06 6.98 13.86
N THR A 308 57.55 5.88 14.42
CA THR A 308 56.96 5.11 15.51
C THR A 308 56.77 6.00 16.74
N SER A 309 55.55 6.13 17.24
CA SER A 309 55.32 6.54 18.63
C SER A 309 54.05 5.91 19.18
N THR A 310 54.28 4.86 19.97
CA THR A 310 53.34 4.26 20.91
C THR A 310 52.84 5.34 21.90
N PRO A 311 51.54 5.41 22.24
CA PRO A 311 51.07 6.30 23.29
C PRO A 311 51.44 5.73 24.68
N PRO A 312 51.89 6.55 25.65
CA PRO A 312 52.22 6.09 26.99
C PRO A 312 50.96 5.79 27.83
N PRO A 313 51.05 4.94 28.87
CA PRO A 313 49.91 4.55 29.69
C PRO A 313 49.48 5.66 30.65
N ILE A 314 48.17 5.77 30.84
CA ILE A 314 47.50 6.67 31.77
C ILE A 314 47.71 6.16 33.21
N THR A 315 48.25 7.01 34.10
CA THR A 315 48.31 6.73 35.55
C THR A 315 47.00 7.13 36.24
N PRO A 316 46.50 6.35 37.22
CA PRO A 316 45.28 6.68 37.94
C PRO A 316 45.52 7.66 39.11
N VAL A 317 44.60 8.60 39.27
CA VAL A 317 44.58 9.64 40.31
C VAL A 317 44.08 9.05 41.64
N PRO A 318 44.72 9.28 42.80
CA PRO A 318 44.24 8.77 44.09
C PRO A 318 43.16 9.66 44.71
N ASN A 319 42.19 8.98 45.31
CA ASN A 319 41.02 9.46 46.04
C ASN A 319 41.39 10.19 47.34
N SER A 320 40.93 11.43 47.54
CA SER A 320 40.95 12.12 48.84
C SER A 320 39.52 12.31 49.35
N GLY A 321 39.22 11.65 50.47
CA GLY A 321 37.93 11.73 51.17
C GLY A 321 37.67 13.10 51.82
N PRO A 322 36.43 13.35 52.29
CA PRO A 322 36.02 14.66 52.78
C PRO A 322 36.48 14.92 54.23
N PRO A 323 36.81 16.18 54.59
CA PRO A 323 36.96 16.57 55.99
C PRO A 323 35.58 16.85 56.63
N GLN A 324 35.57 16.80 57.97
CA GLN A 324 34.41 16.80 58.88
C GLN A 324 33.32 17.85 58.63
#